data_AF-A0A7S4FLG8-F1
#
_entry.id   AF-A0A7S4FLG8-F1
#
_cell.length_a   1.000
_cell.length_b   1.000
_cell.length_c   1.000
_cell.angle_alpha   90.00
_cell.angle_beta   90.00
_cell.angle_gamma   90.00
#
_symmetry.space_group_name_H-M   'P 1'
#
loop_
_entity.id
_entity.type
_entity.pdbx_description
1 polymer ?
#
loop_
_entity_poly.entity_id
_entity_poly.type
_entity_poly.pdbx_seq_one_letter_code
_entity_poly.pdbx_strand_id
1 'polypeptide(L)'
;SGALQCCTKYDIWSLGVALVELVTGETVVRNQWVSGSHGFESHRRTAGELHDMIRQSSTAPAFQEFVILCTQHDTNRRPTADALLRTPYLEEYNGLTSAELDDKQQQLMAEFQAFS
;
A
#
# COMPACT_ATOMS: atom_id res chain seq x y z
N SER A 1 -20.39 -18.50 4.46
CA SER A 1 -19.22 -17.90 5.12
C SER A 1 -18.89 -16.54 4.49
N GLY A 2 -19.46 -15.44 4.97
CA GLY A 2 -19.22 -14.09 4.41
C GLY A 2 -18.21 -13.24 5.20
N ALA A 3 -18.02 -13.52 6.50
CA ALA A 3 -17.17 -12.72 7.37
C ALA A 3 -15.68 -12.81 7.02
N LEU A 4 -15.18 -13.98 6.63
CA LEU A 4 -13.76 -14.18 6.27
C LEU A 4 -13.34 -13.37 5.02
N GLN A 5 -14.26 -13.19 4.08
CA GLN A 5 -14.01 -12.48 2.81
C GLN A 5 -14.01 -10.95 3.00
N CYS A 6 -14.66 -10.45 4.04
CA CYS A 6 -14.63 -9.04 4.43
C CYS A 6 -13.22 -8.65 4.93
N CYS A 7 -12.66 -9.42 5.86
CA CYS A 7 -11.37 -9.12 6.50
C CYS A 7 -10.22 -9.02 5.48
N THR A 8 -10.16 -9.94 4.51
CA THR A 8 -9.06 -9.98 3.54
C THR A 8 -9.02 -8.78 2.60
N LYS A 9 -10.18 -8.15 2.29
CA LYS A 9 -10.18 -6.90 1.51
C LYS A 9 -9.64 -5.73 2.33
N TYR A 10 -9.93 -5.67 3.63
CA TYR A 10 -9.37 -4.64 4.52
C TYR A 10 -7.86 -4.77 4.68
N ASP A 11 -7.31 -5.98 4.66
CA ASP A 11 -5.85 -6.17 4.61
C ASP A 11 -5.23 -5.57 3.35
N ILE A 12 -5.89 -5.70 2.19
CA ILE A 12 -5.45 -5.04 0.94
C ILE A 12 -5.48 -3.51 1.05
N TRP A 13 -6.48 -2.96 1.73
CA TRP A 13 -6.50 -1.52 1.98
C TRP A 13 -5.34 -1.09 2.88
N SER A 14 -5.12 -1.80 3.99
CA SER A 14 -4.03 -1.52 4.92
C SER A 14 -2.65 -1.62 4.24
N LEU A 15 -2.48 -2.57 3.31
CA LEU A 15 -1.28 -2.64 2.46
C LEU A 15 -1.09 -1.35 1.66
N GLY A 16 -2.12 -0.88 0.97
CA GLY A 16 -2.05 0.36 0.19
C GLY A 16 -1.72 1.58 1.04
N VAL A 17 -2.30 1.70 2.24
CA VAL A 17 -1.96 2.74 3.21
C VAL A 17 -0.48 2.67 3.60
N ALA A 18 0.01 1.50 4.00
CA ALA A 18 1.40 1.32 4.41
C ALA A 18 2.38 1.68 3.28
N LEU A 19 2.06 1.34 2.04
CA LEU A 19 2.89 1.69 0.88
C LEU A 19 2.97 3.20 0.65
N VAL A 20 1.87 3.94 0.83
CA VAL A 20 1.91 5.42 0.79
C VAL A 20 2.82 5.93 1.90
N GLU A 21 2.63 5.47 3.14
CA GLU A 21 3.44 5.90 4.29
C GLU A 21 4.95 5.65 4.07
N LEU A 22 5.30 4.51 3.47
CA LEU A 22 6.69 4.16 3.17
C LEU A 22 7.35 5.12 2.17
N VAL A 23 6.62 5.55 1.14
CA VAL A 23 7.20 6.37 0.06
C VAL A 23 7.09 7.88 0.31
N THR A 24 6.12 8.32 1.11
CA THR A 24 5.99 9.73 1.47
C THR A 24 6.65 10.06 2.81
N GLY A 25 6.80 9.08 3.70
CA GLY A 25 7.20 9.30 5.09
C GLY A 25 6.07 9.91 5.95
N GLU A 26 4.86 10.07 5.41
CA GLU A 26 3.74 10.74 6.08
C GLU A 26 2.62 9.76 6.44
N THR A 27 2.17 9.79 7.71
CA THR A 27 1.02 9.01 8.18
C THR A 27 -0.30 9.70 7.83
N VAL A 28 -1.12 9.06 6.99
CA VAL A 28 -2.43 9.59 6.55
C VAL A 28 -3.53 9.36 7.62
N VAL A 29 -3.37 8.33 8.44
CA VAL A 29 -4.46 7.77 9.27
C VAL A 29 -4.53 8.37 10.69
N ARG A 30 -3.50 9.11 11.14
CA ARG A 30 -3.37 9.53 12.56
C ARG A 30 -4.48 10.46 13.06
N ASN A 31 -5.12 11.23 12.18
CA ASN A 31 -5.99 12.34 12.60
C ASN A 31 -7.49 12.09 12.39
N GLN A 32 -7.89 10.99 11.77
CA GLN A 32 -9.30 10.79 11.34
C GLN A 32 -10.10 9.79 12.20
N TRP A 33 -9.44 8.93 12.98
CA TRP A 33 -10.11 7.88 13.78
C TRP A 33 -10.43 8.27 15.23
N VAL A 34 -10.12 9.50 15.64
CA VAL A 34 -10.28 9.96 17.04
C VAL A 34 -11.74 10.32 17.37
N SER A 35 -12.64 10.44 16.39
CA SER A 35 -14.06 10.75 16.64
C SER A 35 -14.97 9.67 16.06
N GLY A 36 -15.53 8.84 16.94
CA GLY A 36 -16.20 7.57 16.67
C GLY A 36 -17.53 7.61 15.89
N SER A 37 -17.65 8.38 14.81
CA SER A 37 -18.95 8.55 14.13
C SER A 37 -18.97 8.59 12.59
N HIS A 38 -17.90 8.31 11.84
CA HIS A 38 -17.93 8.48 10.36
C HIS A 38 -17.23 7.39 9.54
N GLY A 39 -17.48 6.11 9.84
CA GLY A 39 -16.74 4.98 9.27
C GLY A 39 -16.85 4.75 7.74
N PHE A 40 -17.78 5.36 7.01
CA PHE A 40 -17.90 5.18 5.54
C PHE A 40 -17.50 6.42 4.74
N GLU A 41 -17.91 7.62 5.17
CA GLU A 41 -17.48 8.89 4.58
C GLU A 41 -15.95 9.07 4.73
N SER A 42 -15.37 8.54 5.82
CA SER A 42 -13.93 8.53 6.05
C SER A 42 -13.18 7.78 4.95
N HIS A 43 -13.55 6.54 4.63
CA HIS A 43 -12.81 5.74 3.65
C HIS A 43 -12.80 6.36 2.25
N ARG A 44 -13.90 6.95 1.79
CA ARG A 44 -13.92 7.60 0.48
C ARG A 44 -13.00 8.81 0.45
N ARG A 45 -13.03 9.63 1.51
CA ARG A 45 -12.15 10.79 1.64
C ARG A 45 -10.69 10.38 1.74
N THR A 46 -10.37 9.43 2.62
CA THR A 46 -9.02 8.87 2.79
C THR A 46 -8.50 8.26 1.49
N ALA A 47 -9.35 7.57 0.70
CA ALA A 47 -8.95 7.05 -0.60
C ALA A 47 -8.51 8.18 -1.56
N GLY A 48 -9.26 9.29 -1.59
CA GLY A 48 -8.90 10.46 -2.39
C GLY A 48 -7.55 11.05 -1.97
N GLU A 49 -7.35 11.26 -0.66
CA GLU A 49 -6.10 11.78 -0.10
C GLU A 49 -4.90 10.86 -0.42
N LEU A 50 -5.05 9.54 -0.24
CA LEU A 50 -4.01 8.56 -0.58
C LEU A 50 -3.68 8.59 -2.08
N HIS A 51 -4.68 8.70 -2.95
CA HIS A 51 -4.47 8.77 -4.39
C HIS A 51 -3.75 10.05 -4.82
N ASP A 52 -4.04 11.18 -4.18
CA ASP A 52 -3.36 12.44 -4.47
C ASP A 52 -1.91 12.41 -4.00
N MET A 53 -1.66 11.89 -2.80
CA MET A 53 -0.30 11.72 -2.26
C MET A 53 0.56 10.83 -3.16
N ILE A 54 0.05 9.66 -3.57
CA ILE A 54 0.86 8.74 -4.38
C ILE A 54 1.11 9.30 -5.79
N ARG A 55 0.16 10.02 -6.40
CA ARG A 55 0.35 10.69 -7.70
C ARG A 55 1.35 11.85 -7.65
N GLN A 56 1.49 12.49 -6.50
CA GLN A 56 2.46 13.56 -6.27
C GLN A 56 3.85 13.02 -5.89
N SER A 57 3.95 11.73 -5.51
CA SER A 57 5.23 11.10 -5.21
C SER A 57 6.10 10.94 -6.47
N SER A 58 7.42 10.80 -6.28
CA SER A 58 8.39 10.54 -7.35
C SER A 58 8.46 9.07 -7.79
N THR A 59 7.54 8.22 -7.33
CA THR A 59 7.55 6.77 -7.58
C THR A 59 7.10 6.43 -9.01
N ALA A 60 7.45 5.22 -9.47
CA ALA A 60 7.10 4.77 -10.82
C ALA A 60 5.57 4.69 -11.03
N PRO A 61 5.04 5.05 -12.22
CA PRO A 61 3.60 5.00 -12.49
C PRO A 61 2.94 3.65 -12.18
N ALA A 62 3.62 2.54 -12.48
CA ALA A 62 3.12 1.19 -12.17
C ALA A 62 2.94 0.95 -10.66
N PHE A 63 3.82 1.51 -9.82
CA PHE A 63 3.66 1.46 -8.36
C PHE A 63 2.49 2.34 -7.89
N GLN A 64 2.36 3.54 -8.47
CA GLN A 64 1.24 4.44 -8.14
C GLN A 64 -0.11 3.77 -8.46
N GLU A 65 -0.23 3.13 -9.62
CA GLU A 65 -1.41 2.36 -10.02
C GLU A 65 -1.67 1.17 -9.10
N PHE A 66 -0.62 0.44 -8.70
CA PHE A 66 -0.72 -0.67 -7.75
C PHE A 66 -1.30 -0.23 -6.40
N VAL A 67 -0.82 0.90 -5.86
CA VAL A 67 -1.34 1.49 -4.61
C VAL A 67 -2.80 1.92 -4.78
N ILE A 68 -3.15 2.58 -5.89
CA ILE A 68 -4.54 3.00 -6.19
C ILE A 68 -5.49 1.79 -6.27
N LEU A 69 -5.04 0.65 -6.81
CA LEU A 69 -5.84 -0.58 -6.83
C LEU A 69 -6.11 -1.10 -5.41
N CYS A 70 -5.13 -0.99 -4.50
CA CYS A 70 -5.27 -1.42 -3.11
C CYS A 70 -6.26 -0.53 -2.32
N THR A 71 -6.27 0.78 -2.58
CA THR A 71 -7.03 1.79 -1.83
C THR A 71 -8.38 2.15 -2.47
N GLN A 72 -8.98 1.24 -3.24
CA GLN A 72 -10.33 1.45 -3.77
C GLN A 72 -11.36 1.50 -2.63
N HIS A 73 -12.14 2.59 -2.59
CA HIS A 73 -13.24 2.74 -1.63
C HIS A 73 -14.28 1.61 -1.76
N ASP A 74 -14.65 1.25 -2.99
CA ASP A 74 -15.53 0.11 -3.23
C ASP A 74 -14.79 -1.21 -2.96
N THR A 75 -15.23 -1.91 -1.91
CA THR A 75 -14.66 -3.19 -1.45
C THR A 75 -14.69 -4.28 -2.53
N ASN A 76 -15.64 -4.22 -3.46
CA ASN A 76 -15.75 -5.18 -4.56
C ASN A 76 -14.73 -4.91 -5.66
N ARG A 77 -14.27 -3.66 -5.78
CA ARG A 77 -13.24 -3.24 -6.73
C ARG A 77 -11.83 -3.46 -6.21
N ARG A 78 -11.65 -3.65 -4.90
CA ARG A 78 -10.36 -4.07 -4.34
C ARG A 78 -10.03 -5.48 -4.80
N PRO A 79 -8.85 -5.74 -5.39
CA PRO A 79 -8.44 -7.09 -5.77
C PRO A 79 -8.22 -7.96 -4.53
N THR A 80 -8.06 -9.28 -4.74
CA THR A 80 -7.52 -10.18 -3.73
C THR A 80 -5.99 -10.11 -3.74
N ALA A 81 -5.34 -10.59 -2.67
CA ALA A 81 -3.88 -10.70 -2.64
C ALA A 81 -3.34 -11.53 -3.83
N ASP A 82 -3.99 -12.65 -4.10
CA ASP A 82 -3.68 -13.52 -5.24
C ASP A 82 -3.81 -12.80 -6.60
N ALA A 83 -4.80 -11.91 -6.76
CA ALA A 83 -4.92 -11.09 -7.96
C ALA A 83 -3.84 -9.99 -8.03
N LEU A 84 -3.42 -9.42 -6.90
CA LEU A 84 -2.34 -8.43 -6.86
C LEU A 84 -0.99 -9.02 -7.27
N LEU A 85 -0.70 -10.26 -6.88
CA LEU A 85 0.54 -10.97 -7.26
C LEU A 85 0.68 -11.21 -8.77
N ARG A 86 -0.42 -11.07 -9.52
CA ARG A 86 -0.45 -11.15 -11.00
C ARG A 86 -0.56 -9.79 -11.68
N THR A 87 -0.33 -8.69 -10.95
CA THR A 87 -0.27 -7.37 -11.57
C THR A 87 1.09 -7.19 -12.25
N PRO A 88 1.17 -6.44 -13.37
CA PRO A 88 2.43 -6.18 -14.06
C PRO A 88 3.50 -5.60 -13.14
N TYR A 89 3.09 -4.82 -12.12
CA TYR A 89 4.00 -4.28 -11.12
C TYR A 89 4.73 -5.36 -10.32
N LEU A 90 4.06 -6.44 -9.90
CA LEU A 90 4.67 -7.51 -9.11
C LEU A 90 5.21 -8.67 -9.95
N GLU A 91 4.80 -8.80 -11.21
CA GLU A 91 5.31 -9.82 -12.12
C GLU A 91 6.83 -9.74 -12.29
N GLU A 92 7.41 -8.53 -12.32
CA GLU A 92 8.86 -8.31 -12.43
C GLU A 92 9.64 -8.82 -11.21
N TYR A 93 8.97 -9.02 -10.08
CA TYR A 93 9.57 -9.42 -8.80
C TYR A 93 9.21 -10.87 -8.42
N ASN A 94 8.45 -11.57 -9.26
CA ASN A 94 8.11 -12.97 -9.04
C ASN A 94 9.38 -13.84 -9.07
N GLY A 95 9.59 -14.60 -7.99
CA GLY A 95 10.74 -15.49 -7.86
C GLY A 95 11.93 -14.89 -7.12
N LEU A 96 11.83 -13.65 -6.63
CA LEU A 96 12.80 -13.14 -5.66
C LEU A 96 12.85 -14.05 -4.44
N THR A 97 14.05 -14.49 -4.11
CA THR A 97 14.33 -15.31 -2.93
C THR A 97 14.50 -14.41 -1.70
N SER A 98 14.30 -14.98 -0.52
CA SER A 98 14.59 -14.28 0.74
C SER A 98 16.06 -13.84 0.81
N ALA A 99 16.98 -14.62 0.25
CA ALA A 99 18.40 -14.27 0.19
C ALA A 99 18.64 -12.98 -0.63
N GLU A 100 18.01 -12.85 -1.80
CA GLU A 100 18.14 -11.64 -2.62
C GLU A 100 17.53 -10.40 -1.95
N LEU A 101 16.48 -10.57 -1.14
CA LEU A 101 15.92 -9.49 -0.33
C LEU A 101 16.85 -9.10 0.83
N ASP A 102 17.43 -10.08 1.52
CA ASP A 102 18.37 -9.87 2.61
C ASP A 102 19.63 -9.14 2.11
N ASP A 103 20.16 -9.54 0.95
CA ASP A 103 21.32 -8.89 0.33
C ASP A 103 21.03 -7.42 -0.01
N LYS A 104 19.86 -7.13 -0.60
CA LYS A 104 19.43 -5.75 -0.87
C LYS A 104 19.26 -4.93 0.41
N GLN A 105 18.68 -5.53 1.45
CA GLN A 105 18.53 -4.86 2.74
C GLN A 105 19.89 -4.52 3.34
N GLN A 106 20.85 -5.45 3.33
CA GLN A 106 22.21 -5.21 3.82
C GLN A 106 22.92 -4.11 3.04
N GLN A 107 22.79 -4.10 1.70
CA GLN A 107 23.35 -3.05 0.87
C GLN A 107 22.80 -1.66 1.24
N LEU A 108 21.47 -1.52 1.36
CA LEU A 108 20.84 -0.26 1.76
C LEU A 108 21.26 0.20 3.15
N MET A 109 21.40 -0.74 4.11
CA MET A 109 21.88 -0.43 5.45
C MET A 109 23.34 0.06 5.44
N ALA A 110 24.20 -0.56 4.63
CA ALA A 110 25.59 -0.14 4.49
C ALA A 110 25.72 1.25 3.84
N GLU A 111 24.91 1.52 2.81
CA GLU A 111 24.83 2.85 2.20
C GLU A 111 24.39 3.89 3.23
N PHE A 112 23.33 3.64 4.00
CA PHE A 112 22.85 4.55 5.03
C PHE A 112 23.92 4.87 6.09
N GLN A 113 24.67 3.85 6.54
CA GLN A 113 25.78 4.02 7.48
C GLN A 113 26.97 4.81 6.89
N ALA A 114 27.19 4.74 5.57
CA ALA A 114 28.25 5.50 4.92
C ALA A 114 27.92 6.99 4.77
N PHE A 115 26.63 7.37 4.85
CA PHE A 115 26.16 8.75 4.82
C PHE A 115 26.01 9.41 6.21
N SER A 116 26.18 8.64 7.30
CA SER A 116 26.15 9.11 8.71
C SER A 116 27.53 9.33 9.29
#